data_AF-A0A9W8RI89-F1
#
_entry.id   AF-A0A9W8RI89-F1
#
_cell.length_a   1.000
_cell.length_b   1.000
_cell.length_c   1.000
_cell.angle_alpha   90.00
_cell.angle_beta   90.00
_cell.angle_gamma   90.00
#
_symmetry.space_group_name_H-M   'P 1'
#
loop_
_entity.id
_entity.type
_entity.pdbx_description
1 polymer ?
#
loop_
_entity_poly.entity_id
_entity_poly.type
_entity_poly.pdbx_seq_one_letter_code
_entity_poly.pdbx_strand_id
1 'polypeptide(L)'
;MSKLFFHPCFIARALTSCQTPTRNSFRVAPRLFRMASDAPQATPQWWEAFPEAKASCPRVEAAEVAGLIEKNAAAGKGATRDFLLVDVRRTDWEGGTVATSINFPAHTFYQTRPVIYQLCKQAGIRRIIFYCGSCGSRGPRCAGWMQDYLDEVGETDIKAEILIGGIKGWQKTYGGKLMDYYDEKVWTK
;
A
#
# COMPACT_ATOMS: atom_id res chain seq x y z
N MET A 1 -5.64 -36.69 -39.54
CA MET A 1 -6.91 -37.45 -39.39
C MET A 1 -7.01 -37.93 -37.95
N SER A 2 -7.89 -37.34 -37.15
CA SER A 2 -8.48 -37.94 -35.94
C SER A 2 -9.59 -37.00 -35.47
N LYS A 3 -10.83 -37.32 -35.88
CA LYS A 3 -12.04 -36.60 -35.52
C LYS A 3 -12.47 -37.07 -34.12
N LEU A 4 -12.52 -36.19 -33.13
CA LEU A 4 -13.23 -36.48 -31.88
C LEU A 4 -14.71 -36.12 -32.04
N PHE A 5 -15.54 -37.12 -31.78
CA PHE A 5 -16.99 -37.11 -31.88
C PHE A 5 -17.63 -36.33 -30.73
N PHE A 6 -18.53 -35.41 -31.07
CA PHE A 6 -19.54 -34.86 -30.15
C PHE A 6 -20.64 -35.92 -29.94
N HIS A 7 -20.97 -36.22 -28.67
CA HIS A 7 -22.16 -36.99 -28.29
C HIS A 7 -23.24 -36.02 -27.78
N PRO A 8 -24.47 -36.04 -28.33
CA PRO A 8 -25.59 -35.28 -27.78
C PRO A 8 -26.36 -36.15 -26.80
N CYS A 9 -26.37 -35.80 -25.51
CA CYS A 9 -27.24 -36.45 -24.53
C CYS A 9 -28.55 -35.66 -24.42
N PHE A 10 -29.56 -36.16 -25.11
CA PHE A 10 -30.97 -35.86 -24.91
C PHE A 10 -31.39 -36.38 -23.53
N ILE A 11 -31.97 -35.53 -22.68
CA ILE A 11 -32.78 -35.98 -21.55
C ILE A 11 -34.13 -35.26 -21.57
N ALA A 12 -35.15 -36.10 -21.44
CA ALA A 12 -36.54 -35.85 -21.72
C ALA A 12 -37.25 -34.99 -20.66
N ARG A 13 -38.21 -34.24 -21.17
CA ARG A 13 -39.16 -33.39 -20.45
C ARG A 13 -40.25 -34.27 -19.83
N ALA A 14 -40.26 -34.43 -18.52
CA ALA A 14 -41.36 -35.04 -17.79
C ALA A 14 -42.32 -33.96 -17.27
N LEU A 15 -43.56 -34.01 -17.76
CA LEU A 15 -44.71 -33.25 -17.27
C LEU A 15 -45.25 -33.94 -16.00
N THR A 16 -45.31 -33.22 -14.90
CA THR A 16 -46.04 -33.66 -13.70
C THR A 16 -46.88 -32.51 -13.15
N SER A 17 -48.19 -32.64 -13.40
CA SER A 17 -49.36 -32.21 -12.61
C SER A 17 -49.18 -31.08 -11.59
N CYS A 18 -49.74 -29.91 -11.91
CA CYS A 18 -50.12 -28.90 -10.93
C CYS A 18 -51.25 -29.44 -10.02
N GLN A 19 -50.95 -29.67 -8.74
CA GLN A 19 -51.96 -29.79 -7.69
C GLN A 19 -52.03 -28.46 -6.93
N THR A 20 -53.23 -27.88 -6.88
CA THR A 20 -53.56 -26.67 -6.15
C THR A 20 -53.65 -26.96 -4.64
N PRO A 21 -52.91 -26.25 -3.77
CA PRO A 21 -53.14 -26.37 -2.34
C PRO A 21 -54.34 -25.52 -1.92
N THR A 22 -55.29 -26.19 -1.26
CA THR A 22 -56.46 -25.63 -0.59
C THR A 22 -56.09 -24.54 0.40
N ARG A 23 -56.86 -23.45 0.36
CA ARG A 23 -56.76 -22.23 1.15
C ARG A 23 -56.97 -22.53 2.65
N ASN A 24 -55.88 -22.74 3.39
CA ASN A 24 -55.95 -22.89 4.84
C ASN A 24 -55.79 -21.52 5.51
N SER A 25 -56.85 -21.08 6.20
CA SER A 25 -56.90 -19.82 6.94
C SER A 25 -56.14 -19.98 8.27
N PHE A 26 -54.81 -19.83 8.22
CA PHE A 26 -54.02 -19.63 9.43
C PHE A 26 -53.87 -18.13 9.68
N ARG A 27 -54.43 -17.66 10.79
CA ARG A 27 -54.21 -16.30 11.32
C ARG A 27 -52.72 -16.12 11.61
N VAL A 28 -52.03 -15.33 10.78
CA VAL A 28 -50.68 -14.87 11.06
C VAL A 28 -50.78 -13.77 12.11
N ALA A 29 -50.37 -14.05 13.35
CA ALA A 29 -50.11 -13.01 14.33
C ALA A 29 -48.99 -12.11 13.78
N PRO A 30 -49.08 -10.77 13.87
CA PRO A 30 -48.02 -9.90 13.38
C PRO A 30 -46.77 -10.16 14.22
N ARG A 31 -45.82 -10.90 13.65
CA ARG A 31 -44.47 -11.02 14.20
C ARG A 31 -43.90 -9.61 14.10
N LEU A 32 -43.75 -8.93 15.23
CA LEU A 32 -42.97 -7.70 15.30
C LEU A 32 -41.59 -8.04 14.73
N PHE A 33 -41.31 -7.59 13.49
CA PHE A 33 -39.96 -7.48 13.00
C PHE A 33 -39.31 -6.37 13.83
N ARG A 34 -38.62 -6.77 14.90
CA ARG A 34 -37.69 -5.89 15.58
C ARG A 34 -36.59 -5.62 14.56
N MET A 35 -36.65 -4.44 13.93
CA MET A 35 -35.56 -3.90 13.14
C MET A 35 -34.31 -3.98 14.02
N ALA A 36 -33.37 -4.84 13.67
CA ALA A 36 -32.03 -4.75 14.21
C ALA A 36 -31.55 -3.35 13.82
N SER A 37 -31.14 -2.57 14.82
CA SER A 37 -30.49 -1.29 14.56
C SER A 37 -29.22 -1.57 13.76
N ASP A 38 -29.22 -1.22 12.48
CA ASP A 38 -28.00 -1.14 11.68
C ASP A 38 -27.15 -0.01 12.27
N ALA A 39 -26.37 -0.36 13.29
CA ALA A 39 -25.24 0.47 13.69
C ALA A 39 -24.33 0.58 12.46
N PRO A 40 -23.83 1.78 12.11
CA PRO A 40 -22.94 1.93 10.98
C PRO A 40 -21.73 1.01 11.18
N GLN A 41 -21.66 -0.04 10.37
CA GLN A 41 -20.55 -0.98 10.37
C GLN A 41 -19.32 -0.19 9.89
N ALA A 42 -18.34 0.01 10.76
CA ALA A 42 -17.12 0.71 10.39
C ALA A 42 -16.49 -0.02 9.19
N THR A 43 -16.29 0.70 8.09
CA THR A 43 -15.60 0.14 6.93
C THR A 43 -14.20 -0.27 7.37
N PRO A 44 -13.81 -1.55 7.24
CA PRO A 44 -12.50 -2.01 7.67
C PRO A 44 -11.44 -1.22 6.92
N GLN A 45 -10.43 -0.75 7.67
CA GLN A 45 -9.34 -0.01 7.06
C GLN A 45 -8.53 -0.95 6.16
N TRP A 46 -8.07 -0.46 5.00
CA TRP A 46 -7.41 -1.31 4.00
C TRP A 46 -6.17 -2.04 4.54
N TRP A 47 -5.51 -1.50 5.57
CA TRP A 47 -4.32 -2.11 6.18
C TRP A 47 -4.63 -3.25 7.16
N GLU A 48 -5.89 -3.41 7.58
CA GLU A 48 -6.32 -4.53 8.46
C GLU A 48 -6.24 -5.89 7.77
N ALA A 49 -6.13 -5.90 6.43
CA ALA A 49 -5.87 -7.11 5.66
C ALA A 49 -4.44 -7.66 5.86
N PHE A 50 -3.55 -6.91 6.52
CA PHE A 50 -2.16 -7.27 6.74
C PHE A 50 -1.83 -7.29 8.25
N PRO A 51 -0.81 -8.06 8.67
CA PRO A 51 -0.33 -8.04 10.05
C PRO A 51 0.08 -6.64 10.51
N GLU A 52 -0.03 -6.39 11.81
CA GLU A 52 0.59 -5.21 12.40
C GLU A 52 2.11 -5.28 12.29
N ALA A 53 2.73 -4.15 11.95
CA ALA A 53 4.17 -4.06 11.91
C ALA A 53 4.73 -4.17 13.34
N LYS A 54 5.73 -5.02 13.53
CA LYS A 54 6.32 -5.29 14.85
C LYS A 54 7.55 -4.43 15.10
N ALA A 55 8.34 -4.22 14.06
CA ALA A 55 9.58 -3.46 14.13
C ALA A 55 9.35 -1.98 14.39
N SER A 56 10.19 -1.41 15.26
CA SER A 56 10.33 0.03 15.42
C SER A 56 11.50 0.52 14.58
N CYS A 57 11.21 1.33 13.56
CA CYS A 57 12.23 1.84 12.65
C CYS A 57 12.83 3.17 13.14
N PRO A 58 14.14 3.40 12.93
CA PRO A 58 14.77 4.69 13.16
C PRO A 58 14.13 5.80 12.31
N ARG A 59 14.13 7.01 12.87
CA ARG A 59 13.64 8.22 12.21
C ARG A 59 14.81 9.07 11.78
N VAL A 60 14.72 9.65 10.59
CA VAL A 60 15.77 10.49 9.99
C VAL A 60 15.24 11.88 9.68
N GLU A 61 16.10 12.86 9.90
CA GLU A 61 15.79 14.26 9.66
C GLU A 61 15.91 14.60 8.18
N ALA A 62 15.11 15.57 7.73
CA ALA A 62 15.11 16.00 6.34
C ALA A 62 16.48 16.56 5.88
N ALA A 63 17.24 17.16 6.80
CA ALA A 63 18.60 17.65 6.54
C ALA A 63 19.59 16.54 6.24
N GLU A 64 19.47 15.39 6.90
CA GLU A 64 20.32 14.24 6.63
C GLU A 64 20.04 13.68 5.23
N VAL A 65 18.76 13.51 4.89
CA VAL A 65 18.35 13.03 3.57
C VAL A 65 18.74 14.02 2.46
N ALA A 66 18.64 15.32 2.70
CA ALA A 66 19.13 16.34 1.76
C ALA A 66 20.62 16.17 1.48
N GLY A 67 21.43 15.97 2.53
CA GLY A 67 22.87 15.70 2.38
C GLY A 67 23.17 14.43 1.59
N LEU A 68 22.37 13.36 1.76
CA LEU A 68 22.49 12.14 0.96
C LEU A 68 22.22 12.41 -0.54
N ILE A 69 21.16 13.17 -0.84
CA ILE A 69 20.79 13.52 -2.22
C ILE A 69 21.88 14.38 -2.87
N GLU A 70 22.36 15.41 -2.17
CA GLU A 70 23.39 16.32 -2.68
C GLU A 70 24.72 15.59 -2.90
N LYS A 71 25.14 14.74 -1.95
CA LYS A 71 26.34 13.91 -2.09
C LYS A 71 26.24 12.98 -3.30
N ASN A 72 25.08 12.35 -3.51
CA ASN A 72 24.86 11.48 -4.65
C ASN A 72 24.85 12.28 -5.97
N ALA A 73 24.26 13.48 -5.99
CA ALA A 73 24.29 14.36 -7.16
C ALA A 73 25.72 14.82 -7.50
N ALA A 74 26.52 15.17 -6.49
CA ALA A 74 27.91 15.58 -6.65
C ALA A 74 28.82 14.43 -7.17
N ALA A 75 28.51 13.18 -6.82
CA ALA A 75 29.24 12.01 -7.32
C ALA A 75 29.03 11.75 -8.83
N GLY A 76 28.01 12.36 -9.44
CA GLY A 76 27.76 12.30 -10.87
C GLY A 76 26.92 11.11 -11.33
N LYS A 77 26.64 11.07 -12.64
CA LYS A 77 25.80 10.03 -13.25
C LYS A 77 26.51 8.68 -13.21
N GLY A 78 25.83 7.66 -12.67
CA GLY A 78 26.36 6.30 -12.56
C GLY A 78 27.09 5.99 -11.26
N ALA A 79 27.19 6.97 -10.34
CA ALA A 79 27.67 6.72 -9.00
C ALA A 79 26.78 5.70 -8.28
N THR A 80 27.40 4.81 -7.51
CA THR A 80 26.68 3.89 -6.63
C THR A 80 26.11 4.68 -5.46
N ARG A 81 24.80 4.53 -5.24
CA ARG A 81 24.11 5.08 -4.08
C ARG A 81 23.87 3.97 -3.07
N ASP A 82 23.91 4.29 -1.79
CA ASP A 82 23.66 3.34 -0.70
C ASP A 82 22.31 3.56 0.00
N PHE A 83 21.46 4.44 -0.52
CA PHE A 83 20.13 4.72 0.01
C PHE A 83 19.05 4.70 -1.09
N LEU A 84 17.85 4.27 -0.72
CA LEU A 84 16.63 4.32 -1.52
C LEU A 84 15.59 5.14 -0.77
N LEU A 85 15.05 6.16 -1.42
CA LEU A 85 13.95 6.96 -0.88
C LEU A 85 12.62 6.47 -1.47
N VAL A 86 11.67 6.11 -0.62
CA VAL A 86 10.40 5.49 -0.99
C VAL A 86 9.22 6.38 -0.57
N ASP A 87 8.49 6.89 -1.57
CA ASP A 87 7.23 7.59 -1.36
C ASP A 87 6.08 6.58 -1.31
N VAL A 88 5.35 6.49 -0.20
CA VAL A 88 4.21 5.56 -0.07
C VAL A 88 2.84 6.22 -0.24
N ARG A 89 2.79 7.43 -0.79
CA ARG A 89 1.55 8.12 -1.18
C ARG A 89 0.85 7.39 -2.35
N ARG A 90 -0.43 7.71 -2.55
CA ARG A 90 -1.27 7.13 -3.63
C ARG A 90 -1.94 8.24 -4.43
N THR A 91 -3.19 8.56 -4.09
CA THR A 91 -3.95 9.63 -4.77
C THR A 91 -3.52 11.02 -4.29
N ASP A 92 -2.85 11.10 -3.14
CA ASP A 92 -2.24 12.30 -2.59
C ASP A 92 -0.79 12.52 -3.09
N TRP A 93 -0.43 11.90 -4.20
CA TRP A 93 0.89 11.99 -4.85
C TRP A 93 0.97 13.20 -5.80
N GLU A 94 0.57 14.37 -5.29
CA GLU A 94 0.53 15.65 -6.00
C GLU A 94 1.57 16.62 -5.42
N GLY A 95 1.86 17.71 -6.14
CA GLY A 95 2.78 18.77 -5.70
C GLY A 95 4.27 18.44 -5.82
N GLY A 96 4.61 17.31 -6.44
CA GLY A 96 5.97 16.83 -6.61
C GLY A 96 6.37 15.76 -5.59
N THR A 97 7.62 15.34 -5.67
CA THR A 97 8.20 14.27 -4.83
C THR A 97 9.58 14.70 -4.36
N VAL A 98 10.07 14.12 -3.26
CA VAL A 98 11.48 14.34 -2.89
C VAL A 98 12.37 13.74 -3.97
N ALA A 99 13.41 14.47 -4.36
CA ALA A 99 14.24 14.12 -5.51
C ALA A 99 14.79 12.70 -5.40
N THR A 100 14.82 12.01 -6.54
CA THR A 100 15.32 10.63 -6.69
C THR A 100 14.50 9.54 -5.99
N SER A 101 13.34 9.88 -5.42
CA SER A 101 12.45 8.90 -4.79
C SER A 101 11.69 8.05 -5.79
N ILE A 102 11.31 6.84 -5.36
CA ILE A 102 10.44 5.92 -6.10
C ILE A 102 9.12 5.80 -5.35
N ASN A 103 8.00 5.80 -6.08
CA ASN A 103 6.68 5.65 -5.47
C ASN A 103 6.27 4.18 -5.37
N PHE A 104 6.05 3.71 -4.14
CA PHE A 104 5.45 2.42 -3.83
C PHE A 104 4.24 2.62 -2.91
N PRO A 105 3.01 2.72 -3.45
CA PRO A 105 1.82 3.01 -2.65
C PRO A 105 1.63 2.02 -1.51
N ALA A 106 1.30 2.53 -0.31
CA ALA A 106 1.20 1.72 0.91
C ALA A 106 0.23 0.52 0.80
N HIS A 107 -0.78 0.61 -0.08
CA HIS A 107 -1.84 -0.41 -0.24
C HIS A 107 -1.35 -1.70 -0.91
N THR A 108 -0.29 -1.61 -1.71
CA THR A 108 0.30 -2.75 -2.43
C THR A 108 1.70 -3.07 -1.93
N PHE A 109 2.24 -2.27 -1.00
CA PHE A 109 3.61 -2.38 -0.53
C PHE A 109 3.88 -3.71 0.20
N TYR A 110 2.92 -4.19 1.02
CA TYR A 110 3.14 -5.39 1.84
C TYR A 110 3.53 -6.62 1.01
N GLN A 111 2.93 -6.80 -0.17
CA GLN A 111 3.21 -7.91 -1.06
C GLN A 111 4.52 -7.75 -1.86
N THR A 112 5.00 -6.52 -2.05
CA THR A 112 6.18 -6.24 -2.90
C THR A 112 7.50 -6.24 -2.14
N ARG A 113 7.48 -6.33 -0.80
CA ARG A 113 8.69 -6.35 0.06
C ARG A 113 9.79 -7.31 -0.42
N PRO A 114 9.50 -8.57 -0.82
CA PRO A 114 10.54 -9.48 -1.29
C PRO A 114 11.27 -8.96 -2.53
N VAL A 115 10.54 -8.36 -3.48
CA VAL A 115 11.11 -7.82 -4.72
C VAL A 115 11.95 -6.57 -4.41
N ILE A 116 11.44 -5.69 -3.55
CA ILE A 116 12.15 -4.48 -3.13
C ILE A 116 13.46 -4.84 -2.43
N TYR A 117 13.45 -5.82 -1.53
CA TYR A 117 14.65 -6.33 -0.88
C TYR A 117 15.70 -6.81 -1.89
N GLN A 118 15.30 -7.63 -2.87
CA GLN A 118 16.21 -8.13 -3.90
C GLN A 118 16.82 -7.01 -4.74
N LEU A 119 16.01 -6.02 -5.13
CA LEU A 119 16.48 -4.84 -5.85
C LEU A 119 17.50 -4.04 -5.00
N CYS A 120 17.21 -3.82 -3.72
CA CYS A 120 18.10 -3.13 -2.80
C CYS A 120 19.44 -3.86 -2.64
N LYS A 121 19.42 -5.20 -2.46
CA LYS A 121 20.63 -6.02 -2.38
C LYS A 121 21.48 -5.92 -3.64
N GLN A 122 20.87 -6.08 -4.82
CA GLN A 122 21.58 -6.02 -6.09
C GLN A 122 22.17 -4.64 -6.38
N ALA A 123 21.48 -3.58 -5.93
CA ALA A 123 21.93 -2.20 -6.11
C ALA A 123 22.93 -1.73 -5.03
N GLY A 124 23.26 -2.56 -4.03
CA GLY A 124 24.14 -2.17 -2.92
C GLY A 124 23.52 -1.14 -1.97
N ILE A 125 22.19 -1.10 -1.89
CA ILE A 125 21.45 -0.19 -1.01
C ILE A 125 21.50 -0.74 0.42
N ARG A 126 21.80 0.13 1.37
CA ARG A 126 21.87 -0.17 2.81
C ARG A 126 20.76 0.53 3.60
N ARG A 127 20.20 1.62 3.07
CA ARG A 127 19.17 2.41 3.76
C ARG A 127 17.93 2.52 2.89
N ILE A 128 16.78 2.09 3.39
CA ILE A 128 15.48 2.26 2.72
C ILE A 128 14.66 3.25 3.53
N ILE A 129 14.55 4.48 3.04
CA ILE A 129 13.96 5.60 3.75
C ILE A 129 12.54 5.81 3.25
N PHE A 130 11.55 5.61 4.12
CA PHE A 130 10.14 5.73 3.78
C PHE A 130 9.59 7.09 4.17
N TYR A 131 8.72 7.63 3.31
CA TYR A 131 7.96 8.82 3.60
C TYR A 131 6.55 8.77 3.01
N CYS A 132 5.63 9.54 3.58
CA CYS A 132 4.32 9.78 2.98
C CYS A 132 3.99 11.28 3.06
N GLY A 133 2.70 11.65 3.11
CA GLY A 133 2.27 13.04 3.29
C GLY A 133 2.93 13.72 4.50
N SER A 134 2.59 13.27 5.70
CA SER A 134 3.14 13.78 6.98
C SER A 134 3.93 12.73 7.77
N CYS A 135 4.04 11.51 7.24
CA CYS A 135 4.63 10.35 7.94
C CYS A 135 3.96 9.96 9.27
N GLY A 136 2.69 10.31 9.48
CA GLY A 136 1.95 9.95 10.71
C GLY A 136 1.34 8.54 10.73
N SER A 137 1.21 7.87 9.58
CA SER A 137 0.54 6.55 9.50
C SER A 137 1.18 5.61 8.48
N ARG A 138 1.04 5.90 7.18
CA ARG A 138 1.50 5.03 6.09
C ARG A 138 3.01 4.81 6.08
N GLY A 139 3.80 5.88 6.28
CA GLY A 139 5.27 5.80 6.27
C GLY A 139 5.81 4.86 7.35
N PRO A 140 5.48 5.07 8.64
CA PRO A 140 5.90 4.17 9.71
C PRO A 140 5.44 2.73 9.52
N ARG A 141 4.21 2.52 9.03
CA ARG A 141 3.67 1.19 8.76
C ARG A 141 4.47 0.45 7.68
N CYS A 142 4.73 1.10 6.54
CA CYS A 142 5.53 0.49 5.47
C CYS A 142 6.97 0.25 5.89
N ALA A 143 7.58 1.19 6.63
CA ALA A 143 8.93 1.02 7.16
C ALA A 143 9.00 -0.20 8.10
N GLY A 144 8.04 -0.31 9.02
CA GLY A 144 7.95 -1.44 9.94
C GLY A 144 7.75 -2.76 9.22
N TRP A 145 6.82 -2.83 8.26
CA TRP A 145 6.62 -4.04 7.45
C TRP A 145 7.87 -4.44 6.65
N MET A 146 8.63 -3.46 6.16
CA MET A 146 9.89 -3.72 5.47
C MET A 146 10.92 -4.25 6.45
N GLN A 147 11.08 -3.63 7.62
CA GLN A 147 12.04 -4.09 8.64
C GLN A 147 11.69 -5.49 9.15
N ASP A 148 10.41 -5.77 9.39
CA ASP A 148 9.93 -7.11 9.75
C ASP A 148 10.37 -8.14 8.70
N TYR A 149 10.21 -7.82 7.41
CA TYR A 149 10.64 -8.70 6.33
C TYR A 149 12.17 -8.87 6.29
N LEU A 150 12.93 -7.80 6.51
CA LEU A 150 14.39 -7.85 6.60
C LEU A 150 14.83 -8.77 7.75
N ASP A 151 14.19 -8.65 8.91
CA ASP A 151 14.47 -9.49 10.07
C ASP A 151 14.07 -10.96 9.81
N GLU A 152 12.94 -11.20 9.14
CA GLU A 152 12.48 -12.55 8.74
C GLU A 152 13.48 -13.28 7.83
N VAL A 153 14.14 -12.57 6.91
CA VAL A 153 15.15 -13.16 6.00
C VAL A 153 16.57 -13.13 6.58
N GLY A 154 16.74 -12.64 7.81
CA GLY A 154 18.04 -12.53 8.48
C GLY A 154 18.95 -11.44 7.90
N GLU A 155 18.39 -10.40 7.30
CA GLU A 155 19.16 -9.28 6.73
C GLU A 155 19.64 -8.29 7.79
N THR A 156 20.95 -8.06 7.85
CA THR A 156 21.57 -7.18 8.85
C THR A 156 22.10 -5.86 8.30
N ASP A 157 22.45 -5.81 7.01
CA ASP A 157 23.15 -4.66 6.41
C ASP A 157 22.17 -3.59 5.90
N ILE A 158 20.96 -4.02 5.53
CA ILE A 158 19.89 -3.13 5.08
C ILE A 158 18.99 -2.75 6.25
N LYS A 159 18.67 -1.46 6.37
CA LYS A 159 17.73 -0.94 7.38
C LYS A 159 16.63 -0.11 6.78
N ALA A 160 15.42 -0.25 7.32
CA ALA A 160 14.30 0.60 7.00
C ALA A 160 14.26 1.81 7.95
N GLU A 161 14.03 2.99 7.42
CA GLU A 161 14.04 4.27 8.12
C GLU A 161 12.80 5.10 7.76
N ILE A 162 12.49 6.09 8.58
CA ILE A 162 11.31 6.95 8.40
C ILE A 162 11.76 8.41 8.29
N LEU A 163 11.46 9.06 7.17
CA LEU A 163 11.67 10.51 7.02
C LEU A 163 10.66 11.28 7.86
N ILE A 164 11.16 12.06 8.81
CA ILE A 164 10.35 12.88 9.72
C ILE A 164 9.59 13.95 8.94
N GLY A 165 8.31 14.13 9.29
CA GLY A 165 7.44 15.13 8.67
C GLY A 165 6.98 14.81 7.25
N GLY A 166 7.53 13.77 6.62
CA GLY A 166 7.20 13.40 5.25
C GLY A 166 7.42 14.53 4.24
N ILE A 167 6.71 14.49 3.11
CA ILE A 167 6.85 15.53 2.07
C ILE A 167 6.31 16.89 2.51
N LYS A 168 5.31 16.94 3.41
CA LYS A 168 4.81 18.21 3.95
C LYS A 168 5.87 18.89 4.82
N GLY A 169 6.57 18.11 5.66
CA GLY A 169 7.71 18.59 6.43
C GLY A 169 8.86 19.03 5.52
N TRP A 170 9.14 18.26 4.47
CA TRP A 170 10.12 18.62 3.46
C TRP A 170 9.83 19.96 2.82
N GLN A 171 8.61 20.15 2.28
CA GLN A 171 8.23 21.37 1.60
C GLN A 171 8.24 22.58 2.54
N LYS A 172 7.84 22.42 3.81
CA LYS A 172 7.94 23.49 4.81
C LYS A 172 9.38 23.93 5.05
N THR A 173 10.34 23.01 5.05
CA THR A 173 11.75 23.29 5.32
C THR A 173 12.51 23.76 4.08
N TYR A 174 12.24 23.17 2.92
CA TYR A 174 13.05 23.33 1.70
C TYR A 174 12.32 24.01 0.55
N GLY A 175 11.02 24.27 0.68
CA GLY A 175 10.18 24.69 -0.44
C GLY A 175 10.21 23.62 -1.55
N GLY A 176 10.41 24.05 -2.80
CA GLY A 176 10.60 23.14 -3.94
C GLY A 176 12.05 22.64 -4.14
N LYS A 177 12.98 22.93 -3.23
CA LYS A 177 14.38 22.46 -3.38
C LYS A 177 14.44 20.95 -3.20
N LEU A 178 15.29 20.31 -4.01
CA LEU A 178 15.48 18.86 -4.02
C LEU A 178 14.15 18.11 -4.16
N MET A 179 13.26 18.64 -5.00
CA MET A 179 12.00 18.00 -5.37
C MET A 179 11.91 17.80 -6.88
N ASP A 180 11.45 16.63 -7.29
CA ASP A 180 11.13 16.32 -8.68
C ASP A 180 9.66 16.66 -8.94
N TYR A 181 9.38 17.25 -10.10
CA TYR A 181 8.03 17.65 -10.55
C TYR A 181 7.30 18.57 -9.56
N TYR A 182 8.01 19.49 -8.93
CA TYR A 182 7.43 20.45 -7.99
C TYR A 182 6.38 21.34 -8.68
N ASP A 183 5.17 21.34 -8.14
CA ASP A 183 4.10 22.25 -8.55
C ASP A 183 3.72 23.15 -7.37
N GLU A 184 4.20 24.40 -7.43
CA GLU A 184 3.97 25.40 -6.39
C GLU A 184 2.47 25.66 -6.13
N LYS A 185 1.61 25.52 -7.14
CA LYS A 185 0.15 25.79 -7.01
C LYS A 185 -0.55 24.82 -6.08
N VAL A 186 0.02 23.62 -5.88
CA VAL A 186 -0.53 22.63 -4.95
C VAL A 186 -0.26 23.05 -3.50
N TRP A 187 0.80 23.83 -3.25
CA TRP A 187 1.29 24.19 -1.92
C TRP A 187 0.87 25.58 -1.44
N THR A 188 0.39 26.44 -2.32
CA THR A 188 -0.06 27.80 -2.00
C THR A 188 -1.56 27.92 -1.69
N LYS A 189 -2.23 26.78 -1.47
CA LYS A 189 -3.66 26.71 -1.13
C LYS A 189 -3.95 27.06 0.33
#